data_AF-A0A7X8KVE6-F1
#
_entry.id   AF-A0A7X8KVE6-F1
#
_cell.length_a   1.000
_cell.length_b   1.000
_cell.length_c   1.000
_cell.angle_alpha   90.00
_cell.angle_beta   90.00
_cell.angle_gamma   90.00
#
_symmetry.space_group_name_H-M   'P 1'
#
loop_
_entity.id
_entity.type
_entity.pdbx_description
1 polymer ?
#
loop_
_entity_poly.entity_id
_entity_poly.type
_entity_poly.pdbx_seq_one_letter_code
_entity_poly.pdbx_strand_id
1 'polypeptide(L)' 'MKKIQMNVPLVEMDGDEMTRIIWKSIKEILLQPYIELKTEYYDLGLKKRDET' A
#
# COMPACT_ATOMS: atom_id res chain seq x y z
N MET A 1 -22.60 1.27 -1.30
CA MET A 1 -22.21 -0.16 -1.30
C MET A 1 -21.33 -0.42 -0.09
N LYS A 2 -21.41 -1.60 0.53
CA LYS A 2 -20.51 -1.99 1.62
C LYS A 2 -19.17 -2.42 1.02
N LYS A 3 -18.04 -1.91 1.53
CA LYS A 3 -16.70 -2.32 1.09
C LYS A 3 -16.46 -3.80 1.41
N ILE A 4 -15.72 -4.48 0.52
CA ILE A 4 -15.28 -5.86 0.71
C ILE A 4 -14.38 -5.90 1.95
N GLN A 5 -14.65 -6.82 2.88
CA GLN A 5 -13.94 -6.90 4.14
C GLN A 5 -12.70 -7.81 4.00
N MET A 6 -11.54 -7.32 4.42
CA MET A 6 -10.33 -8.13 4.55
C MET A 6 -10.28 -8.82 5.92
N ASN A 7 -10.14 -10.15 5.90
CA ASN A 7 -10.05 -10.97 7.11
C ASN A 7 -8.62 -11.03 7.67
N VAL A 8 -7.61 -11.00 6.79
CA VAL A 8 -6.19 -11.10 7.14
C VAL A 8 -5.48 -9.87 6.55
N PRO A 9 -4.63 -9.17 7.33
CA PRO A 9 -3.85 -8.06 6.81
C PRO A 9 -2.79 -8.54 5.80
N LEU A 10 -2.50 -7.72 4.80
CA LEU A 10 -1.44 -7.98 3.82
C LEU A 10 -0.19 -7.18 4.18
N VAL A 11 0.99 -7.77 4.02
CA VAL A 11 2.24 -7.01 4.13
C VAL A 11 2.39 -6.16 2.87
N GLU A 12 2.52 -4.85 3.07
CA GLU A 12 2.74 -3.88 2.01
C GLU A 12 4.19 -3.38 2.08
N MET A 13 4.95 -3.65 1.03
CA MET A 13 6.32 -3.17 0.88
C MET A 13 6.36 -2.05 -0.16
N ASP A 14 6.64 -0.83 0.29
CA ASP A 14 6.68 0.35 -0.58
C ASP A 14 8.04 0.48 -1.28
N GLY A 15 8.03 1.08 -2.46
CA GLY A 15 9.19 1.21 -3.34
C GLY A 15 9.67 2.66 -3.52
N ASP A 16 10.38 2.90 -4.62
CA ASP A 16 11.00 4.18 -4.95
C ASP A 16 10.45 4.78 -6.26
N GLU A 17 10.75 6.07 -6.47
CA GLU A 17 10.57 6.80 -7.72
C GLU A 17 9.13 6.77 -8.28
N MET A 18 8.97 6.51 -9.58
CA MET A 18 7.66 6.52 -10.25
C MET A 18 6.74 5.41 -9.76
N THR A 19 7.31 4.28 -9.32
CA THR A 19 6.51 3.14 -8.83
C THR A 19 5.79 3.47 -7.54
N ARG A 20 6.41 4.25 -6.63
CA ARG A 20 5.77 4.74 -5.40
C ARG A 20 4.55 5.64 -5.69
N ILE A 21 4.66 6.49 -6.70
CA ILE A 21 3.55 7.38 -7.11
C ILE A 21 2.40 6.57 -7.72
N ILE A 22 2.70 5.65 -8.63
CA ILE A 22 1.69 4.79 -9.25
C ILE A 22 1.02 3.89 -8.20
N TRP A 23 1.80 3.35 -7.26
CA TRP A 23 1.29 2.49 -6.19
C TRP A 23 0.28 3.22 -5.30
N LYS A 24 0.57 4.47 -4.94
CA LYS A 24 -0.39 5.34 -4.24
C LYS A 24 -1.69 5.52 -5.04
N SER A 25 -1.59 5.84 -6.33
CA SER A 25 -2.76 6.03 -7.21
C SER A 25 -3.59 4.75 -7.34
N ILE A 26 -2.97 3.57 -7.43
CA ILE A 26 -3.68 2.28 -7.47
C ILE A 26 -4.47 2.08 -6.17
N LYS A 27 -3.86 2.33 -5.01
CA LYS A 27 -4.56 2.17 -3.72
C LYS A 27 -5.76 3.11 -3.62
N GLU A 28 -5.61 4.37 -4.02
CA GLU A 28 -6.65 5.40 -3.89
C GLU A 28 -7.80 5.20 -4.89
N ILE A 29 -7.50 4.88 -6.14
CA ILE A 29 -8.50 4.81 -7.22
C ILE A 29 -9.11 3.42 -7.32
N LEU A 30 -8.31 2.37 -7.14
CA LEU A 30 -8.71 1.00 -7.49
C LEU A 30 -8.98 0.10 -6.27
N LEU A 31 -8.48 0.43 -5.07
CA LEU A 31 -8.62 -0.45 -3.90
C LEU A 31 -9.51 0.15 -2.80
N GLN A 32 -9.12 1.31 -2.24
CA GLN A 32 -9.82 1.94 -1.11
C GLN A 32 -11.32 2.21 -1.31
N PRO A 33 -11.82 2.51 -2.53
CA PRO A 33 -13.25 2.70 -2.75
C PRO A 33 -14.06 1.39 -2.61
N TYR A 34 -13.40 0.24 -2.82
CA TYR A 34 -14.06 -1.05 -2.95
C TYR A 34 -13.76 -2.01 -1.80
N ILE A 35 -12.60 -1.88 -1.14
CA ILE A 35 -12.10 -2.81 -0.13
C ILE A 35 -11.75 -2.05 1.16
N GLU A 36 -12.07 -2.65 2.31
CA GLU A 36 -11.52 -2.24 3.61
C GLU A 36 -10.07 -2.72 3.71
N LEU A 37 -9.17 -1.94 3.11
CA LEU A 37 -7.78 -2.31 2.92
C LEU A 37 -7.04 -2.37 4.27
N LYS A 38 -6.62 -3.57 4.68
CA LYS A 38 -5.78 -3.80 5.86
C LYS A 38 -4.37 -4.18 5.41
N THR A 39 -3.41 -3.29 5.66
CA THR A 39 -2.00 -3.54 5.35
C THR A 39 -1.09 -3.30 6.54
N GLU A 40 -0.07 -4.16 6.67
CA GLU A 40 1.10 -3.94 7.51
C GLU A 40 2.17 -3.29 6.63
N TYR A 41 2.43 -2.00 6.86
CA TYR A 41 3.25 -1.18 5.95
C TYR A 41 4.73 -1.20 6.33
N TYR A 42 5.57 -1.45 5.32
CA TYR A 42 7.03 -1.39 5.41
C TYR A 42 7.55 -0.53 4.26
N ASP A 43 8.22 0.57 4.57
CA ASP A 43 8.88 1.41 3.56
C ASP A 43 10.24 0.81 3.22
N LEU A 44 10.38 0.27 2.01
CA LEU A 44 11.65 -0.22 1.48
C LEU A 44 12.28 0.77 0.50
N GLY A 45 11.91 2.06 0.59
CA GLY A 45 12.57 3.12 -0.15
C GLY A 45 14.06 3.19 0.20
N LEU A 46 14.90 3.62 -0.75
CA LEU A 46 16.35 3.56 -0.62
C LEU A 46 16.88 4.29 0.62
N LYS A 47 16.31 5.46 0.95
CA LYS A 47 16.64 6.19 2.19
C LYS A 47 16.28 5.39 3.43
N LYS A 48 15.10 4.77 3.44
CA LYS A 48 14.64 4.01 4.60
C LYS A 48 15.49 2.77 4.84
N ARG A 49 15.91 2.10 3.76
CA ARG A 49 16.83 0.96 3.80
C ARG A 49 18.23 1.33 4.27
N ASP A 50 18.71 2.54 4.01
CA ASP A 50 20.02 3.00 4.47
C ASP A 50 20.00 3.37 5.97
N GLU A 51 18.85 3.85 6.46
CA GLU A 51 18.65 4.25 7.85
C GLU A 51 18.47 3.07 8.84
N THR A 52 18.21 1.86 8.36
CA THR A 52 17.82 0.69 9.18
C THR A 52 18.62 -0.55 8.86
#